data_AF-A0AAP3DJT8-F1
#
_entry.id   AF-A0AAP3DJT8-F1
#
_cell.length_a   1.000
_cell.length_b   1.000
_cell.length_c   1.000
_cell.angle_alpha   90.00
_cell.angle_beta   90.00
_cell.angle_gamma   90.00
#
_symmetry.space_group_name_H-M   'P 1'
#
loop_
_entity.id
_entity.type
_entity.pdbx_description
1 polymer ?
#
loop_
_entity_poly.entity_id
_entity_poly.type
_entity_poly.pdbx_seq_one_letter_code
_entity_poly.pdbx_strand_id
1 'polypeptide(L)' 'MKRLEWSNGVEWGEIFCPMTGQDEMTYWKEGTPCYDTFTAPMVDDDGDVFYYRFDQDEGCWSEDMYVLGSYEQGMIISFG' A
#
# COMPACT_ATOMS: atom_id res chain seq x y z
N MET A 1 -4.24 13.08 -4.49
CA MET A 1 -4.13 11.61 -4.36
C MET A 1 -5.30 11.07 -3.54
N LYS A 2 -6.07 10.14 -4.12
CA LYS A 2 -7.19 9.47 -3.44
C LYS A 2 -6.66 8.20 -2.79
N ARG A 3 -6.92 7.99 -1.48
CA ARG A 3 -6.63 6.73 -0.78
C ARG A 3 -7.81 5.76 -0.90
N LEU A 4 -7.51 4.50 -1.10
CA LEU A 4 -8.43 3.36 -1.16
C LEU A 4 -8.11 2.42 0.00
N GLU A 5 -8.86 1.32 0.11
CA GLU A 5 -8.72 0.37 1.22
C GLU A 5 -8.46 -1.05 0.68
N TRP A 6 -7.62 -1.79 1.41
CA TRP A 6 -7.44 -3.23 1.19
C TRP A 6 -8.63 -3.97 1.81
N SER A 7 -9.45 -4.61 0.99
CA SER A 7 -10.64 -5.36 1.43
C SER A 7 -10.33 -6.56 2.35
N ASN A 8 -9.12 -7.10 2.26
CA ASN A 8 -8.63 -8.22 3.07
C ASN A 8 -7.31 -7.89 3.80
N GLY A 9 -7.02 -6.60 3.97
CA GLY A 9 -5.83 -6.14 4.69
C GLY A 9 -6.10 -5.94 6.17
N VAL A 10 -5.07 -6.18 6.99
CA VAL A 10 -5.05 -5.86 8.41
C VAL A 10 -4.05 -4.74 8.64
N GLU A 11 -4.44 -3.74 9.43
CA GLU A 11 -3.56 -2.65 9.86
C GLU A 11 -2.37 -3.21 10.65
N TRP A 12 -1.17 -2.78 10.29
CA TRP A 12 0.06 -3.11 11.01
C TRP A 12 0.50 -1.96 11.91
N GLY A 13 0.56 -0.74 11.36
CA GLY A 13 0.99 0.46 12.06
C GLY A 13 1.39 1.59 11.12
N GLU A 14 1.59 2.78 11.68
CA GLU A 14 2.02 3.97 10.93
C GLU A 14 3.54 4.00 10.74
N ILE A 15 3.99 4.26 9.51
CA ILE A 15 5.41 4.42 9.17
C ILE A 15 5.55 5.63 8.24
N PHE A 16 6.52 6.50 8.52
CA PHE A 16 6.85 7.63 7.64
C PHE A 16 7.32 7.13 6.27
N CYS A 17 6.59 7.48 5.22
CA CYS A 17 6.89 7.11 3.84
C CYS A 17 7.55 8.29 3.10
N PRO A 18 8.84 8.21 2.70
CA PRO A 18 9.53 9.29 2.01
C PRO A 18 8.89 9.68 0.67
N MET A 19 8.27 8.72 -0.03
CA MET A 19 7.68 8.93 -1.36
C MET A 19 6.35 9.68 -1.30
N THR A 20 5.59 9.56 -0.20
CA THR A 20 4.36 10.34 0.03
C THR A 20 4.61 11.59 0.89
N GLY A 21 5.74 11.65 1.61
CA GLY A 21 6.15 12.76 2.46
C GLY A 21 5.38 12.86 3.77
N GLN A 22 4.75 11.77 4.21
CA GLN A 22 3.95 11.71 5.44
C GLN A 22 3.94 10.30 6.05
N ASP A 23 3.44 10.19 7.28
CA ASP A 23 3.12 8.91 7.88
C ASP A 23 1.95 8.23 7.14
N GLU A 24 2.14 6.96 6.80
CA GLU A 24 1.11 6.12 6.18
C GLU A 24 0.80 4.95 7.11
N MET A 25 -0.50 4.69 7.33
CA MET A 25 -0.92 3.41 7.89
C MET A 25 -0.54 2.31 6.90
N THR A 26 0.16 1.29 7.41
CA THR A 26 0.58 0.15 6.62
C THR A 26 -0.26 -1.08 6.92
N TYR A 27 -0.37 -1.96 5.93
CA TYR A 27 -1.25 -3.12 5.94
C TYR A 27 -0.49 -4.37 5.50
N TRP A 28 -0.99 -5.52 5.91
CA TRP A 28 -0.54 -6.83 5.45
C TRP A 28 -1.72 -7.79 5.33
N LYS A 29 -1.50 -8.94 4.68
CA LYS A 29 -2.53 -9.96 4.52
C LYS A 29 -2.59 -10.87 5.75
N GLU A 30 -3.73 -10.91 6.43
CA GLU A 30 -3.91 -11.81 7.58
C GLU A 30 -3.61 -13.27 7.20
N GLY A 31 -2.89 -13.98 8.06
CA GLY A 31 -2.56 -15.40 7.86
C GLY A 31 -1.33 -15.67 6.99
N THR A 32 -0.62 -14.65 6.51
CA THR A 32 0.72 -14.79 5.92
C THR A 32 1.81 -14.31 6.86
N PRO A 33 3.08 -14.64 6.66
CA PRO A 33 4.15 -13.93 7.37
C PRO A 33 4.11 -12.43 7.02
N CYS A 34 4.36 -11.57 8.01
CA CYS A 34 4.38 -10.12 7.86
C CYS A 34 5.81 -9.60 7.60
N TYR A 35 6.48 -10.15 6.59
CA TYR A 35 7.82 -9.69 6.17
C TYR A 35 7.76 -8.34 5.45
N ASP A 36 6.67 -8.11 4.72
CA ASP A 36 6.41 -6.87 4.01
C ASP A 36 5.10 -6.27 4.51
N THR A 37 5.06 -4.94 4.57
CA THR A 37 3.84 -4.17 4.81
C THR A 37 3.67 -3.12 3.71
N PHE A 38 2.44 -2.71 3.46
CA PHE A 38 2.09 -1.93 2.27
C PHE A 38 1.28 -0.70 2.66
N THR A 39 1.48 0.43 1.99
CA THR A 39 0.57 1.58 2.17
C THR A 39 -0.87 1.20 1.78
N ALA A 40 -1.83 2.03 2.16
CA ALA A 40 -3.12 2.04 1.48
C ALA A 40 -2.90 2.17 -0.05
N PRO A 41 -3.73 1.53 -0.91
CA PRO A 41 -3.67 1.79 -2.33
C PRO A 41 -4.06 3.24 -2.61
N MET A 42 -3.43 3.86 -3.59
CA MET A 42 -3.58 5.27 -3.94
C MET A 42 -3.83 5.41 -5.43
N VAL A 43 -4.61 6.42 -5.82
CA VAL A 43 -4.80 6.79 -7.24
C VAL A 43 -3.88 7.96 -7.58
N ASP A 44 -3.02 7.78 -8.58
CA ASP A 44 -2.15 8.82 -9.11
C ASP A 44 -2.90 9.80 -10.04
N ASP A 45 -2.16 10.74 -10.64
CA ASP A 45 -2.72 11.75 -11.53
C ASP A 45 -3.10 11.19 -12.91
N ASP A 46 -2.56 10.03 -13.31
CA ASP A 46 -2.89 9.31 -14.54
C ASP A 46 -4.12 8.40 -14.36
N GLY A 47 -4.56 8.21 -13.12
CA GLY A 47 -5.71 7.39 -12.77
C GLY A 47 -5.34 5.94 -12.50
N ASP A 48 -4.07 5.61 -12.30
CA ASP A 48 -3.62 4.28 -11.94
C ASP A 48 -3.60 4.09 -10.42
N VAL A 49 -3.96 2.89 -9.99
CA VAL A 49 -3.91 2.46 -8.59
C VAL A 49 -2.55 1.88 -8.30
N PHE A 50 -1.89 2.39 -7.27
CA PHE A 50 -0.57 1.94 -6.85
C PHE A 50 -0.42 1.89 -5.32
N TYR A 51 0.66 1.27 -4.84
CA TYR A 51 1.05 1.28 -3.43
C TYR A 51 2.59 1.26 -3.29
N TYR A 52 3.07 1.60 -2.10
CA TYR A 52 4.47 1.40 -1.72
C TYR A 52 4.60 0.25 -0.71
N ARG A 53 5.77 -0.38 -0.71
CA ARG A 53 6.12 -1.51 0.15
C ARG A 53 7.21 -1.12 1.14
N PHE A 54 7.02 -1.49 2.39
CA PHE A 54 8.01 -1.40 3.46
C PHE A 54 8.45 -2.81 3.86
N ASP A 55 9.75 -3.05 3.75
CA ASP A 55 10.39 -4.30 4.18
C ASP A 55 10.62 -4.22 5.69
N GLN A 56 9.97 -5.10 6.45
CA GLN A 56 10.06 -5.13 7.92
C GLN A 56 11.36 -5.76 8.41
N ASP A 57 12.01 -6.60 7.60
CA ASP A 57 13.27 -7.26 7.95
C ASP A 57 14.45 -6.30 7.76
N GLU A 58 14.45 -5.52 6.68
CA GLU A 58 15.48 -4.50 6.39
C GLU A 58 15.18 -3.15 7.06
N GLY A 59 13.92 -2.88 7.41
CA GLY A 59 13.48 -1.63 8.02
C GLY A 59 13.53 -0.44 7.06
N CYS A 60 13.27 -0.66 5.78
CA CYS A 60 13.28 0.38 4.76
C CYS A 60 12.14 0.26 3.74
N TRP A 61 11.83 1.38 3.09
CA TRP A 61 10.89 1.42 1.98
C TRP A 61 11.56 0.98 0.69
N SER A 62 10.83 0.24 -0.13
CA SER A 62 11.16 0.11 -1.54
C SER A 62 10.87 1.44 -2.25
N GLU A 63 11.85 1.95 -3.00
CA GLU A 63 11.71 3.18 -3.78
C GLU A 63 10.80 2.99 -5.02
N ASP A 64 10.50 1.73 -5.38
CA ASP A 64 9.66 1.40 -6.53
C ASP A 64 8.17 1.59 -6.22
N MET A 65 7.45 2.13 -7.20
CA MET A 65 6.00 2.23 -7.19
C MET A 65 5.37 0.96 -7.77
N TYR A 66 4.52 0.28 -6.99
CA TYR A 66 3.85 -0.95 -7.43
C TYR A 66 2.44 -0.64 -7.95
N VAL A 67 2.22 -0.81 -9.25
CA VAL A 67 0.94 -0.52 -9.92
C VAL A 67 0.07 -1.77 -9.95
N LEU A 68 -1.18 -1.62 -9.49
CA LEU A 68 -2.22 -2.65 -9.52
C LEU A 68 -3.06 -2.60 -10.81
N GLY A 69 -3.13 -1.44 -11.46
CA GLY A 69 -3.87 -1.20 -12.70
C GLY A 69 -4.72 0.08 -12.63
N SER A 70 -5.46 0.38 -13.69
CA SER A 70 -6.24 1.61 -13.77
C SER A 70 -7.46 1.62 -12.84
N TYR A 71 -7.73 2.78 -12.26
CA TYR A 71 -8.80 2.96 -11.29
C TYR A 71 -10.18 2.89 -11.93
N GLU A 72 -11.02 1.98 -11.43
CA GLU A 72 -12.44 1.90 -11.77
C GLU A 72 -13.30 2.17 -10.52
N GLN A 73 -14.37 2.96 -10.69
CA GLN A 73 -15.27 3.27 -9.57
C GLN A 73 -15.95 2.00 -9.06
N GLY A 74 -15.77 1.70 -7.77
CA GLY A 74 -16.34 0.52 -7.12
C GLY A 74 -15.48 -0.73 -7.19
N MET A 75 -14.24 -0.65 -7.71
CA MET A 75 -13.31 -1.77 -7.67
C MET A 75 -12.99 -2.20 -6.24
N ILE A 76 -12.85 -3.51 -6.04
CA ILE A 76 -12.39 -4.11 -4.79
C ILE A 76 -10.90 -4.38 -4.94
N ILE A 77 -10.11 -3.86 -4.01
CA ILE A 77 -8.66 -4.05 -3.99
C ILE A 77 -8.32 -5.01 -2.85
N SER A 78 -7.51 -6.02 -3.13
CA SER A 78 -7.15 -7.07 -2.18
C SER A 78 -5.73 -7.56 -2.43
N PHE A 79 -5.06 -8.03 -1.37
CA PHE A 79 -3.85 -8.82 -1.51
C PHE A 79 -4.14 -10.13 -2.24
N GLY A 80 -3.25 -10.52 -3.16
CA GLY A 80 -3.26 -11.82 -3.85
C GLY A 80 -2.99 -13.00 -2.91
#